data_AF-A0A8H4SHH1-F1
#
_entry.id   AF-A0A8H4SHH1-F1
#
_cell.length_a   1.000
_cell.length_b   1.000
_cell.length_c   1.000
_cell.angle_alpha   90.00
_cell.angle_beta   90.00
_cell.angle_gamma   90.00
#
_symmetry.space_group_name_H-M   'P 1'
#
loop_
_entity.id
_entity.type
_entity.pdbx_description
1 polymer ?
#
loop_
_entity_poly.entity_id
_entity_poly.type
_entity_poly.pdbx_seq_one_letter_code
_entity_poly.pdbx_strand_id
1 'polypeptide(L)'
;MNTTADATFGPQLRGHFDFTLLFEQSIFSVGQSAILLPTSLFRITVLSRRKPSFEASTLLWIKLIAVFILFGLQLANLALWSILSTALTQFAVAAASLSVADVIVIGSLLYAEHRYSYSPSLLLSVYLSITILLDIAYVRSLFLRGSLDAIGAVTTAIIATELLVLVLEQIPKRGPAILKTSKEFSSGLWNRSAFWWLNSTFSKGYYSFLQVDDLYSLDHNLDSYRLASKLDQTWKCVDKARKHCLAFATFTAFRGDFWKAVIPRLCYTGFSFAQPFLINKIVDVVGTSKSNRPQGTVGGLVGATALVYLGLAFSRCHYTHHTYRLITSIRGGLVALIFNKVMDLEASNAKDSAAVPLMSTDVDGVVNGLQKIHDIWASVIELGLGVYLLQRQSITDDELQEVGHATILALIQSIHNKIYLQKVASVQYLKQNVPEISP
;
A
#
# COMPACT_ATOMS: atom_id res chain seq x y z
N MET A 1 -36.04 18.65 -5.65
CA MET A 1 -35.14 18.31 -4.53
C MET A 1 -34.56 19.58 -3.96
N ASN A 2 -34.47 19.68 -2.63
CA ASN A 2 -34.17 20.93 -1.92
C ASN A 2 -32.66 21.23 -2.02
N THR A 3 -32.27 22.05 -3.01
CA THR A 3 -30.86 22.45 -3.30
C THR A 3 -30.14 23.08 -2.11
N THR A 4 -30.90 23.53 -1.11
CA THR A 4 -30.41 24.07 0.17
C THR A 4 -29.83 23.02 1.11
N ALA A 5 -30.30 21.77 1.06
CA ALA A 5 -29.78 20.68 1.91
C ALA A 5 -28.38 20.21 1.45
N ASP A 6 -28.11 20.27 0.14
CA ASP A 6 -26.82 19.90 -0.43
C ASP A 6 -25.72 20.92 -0.19
N ALA A 7 -26.12 22.16 0.11
CA ALA A 7 -25.23 23.24 0.50
C ALA A 7 -24.85 23.18 2.00
N THR A 8 -25.34 22.19 2.75
CA THR A 8 -24.91 21.97 4.14
C THR A 8 -23.77 20.96 4.18
N PHE A 9 -22.72 21.27 4.95
CA PHE A 9 -21.59 20.36 5.14
C PHE A 9 -22.00 19.21 6.05
N GLY A 10 -21.96 17.97 5.54
CA GLY A 10 -22.28 16.79 6.33
C GLY A 10 -22.04 15.48 5.58
N PRO A 11 -21.64 14.40 6.29
CA PRO A 11 -21.36 13.11 5.68
C PRO A 11 -22.62 12.34 5.26
N GLN A 12 -23.83 12.85 5.53
CA GLN A 12 -25.05 12.16 5.13
C GLN A 12 -26.17 13.16 4.82
N LEU A 13 -26.79 13.01 3.65
CA LEU A 13 -28.00 13.75 3.30
C LEU A 13 -29.20 13.14 4.06
N ARG A 14 -29.95 13.97 4.81
CA ARG A 14 -31.09 13.48 5.60
C ARG A 14 -32.12 12.78 4.71
N GLY A 15 -32.41 11.51 4.99
CA GLY A 15 -33.37 10.69 4.26
C GLY A 15 -32.82 9.94 3.03
N HIS A 16 -31.54 10.14 2.68
CA HIS A 16 -30.88 9.47 1.57
C HIS A 16 -29.59 8.75 2.03
N PHE A 17 -29.12 7.82 1.21
CA PHE A 17 -27.87 7.08 1.44
C PHE A 17 -26.62 7.88 1.02
N ASP A 18 -26.79 8.91 0.19
CA ASP A 18 -25.67 9.64 -0.42
C ASP A 18 -25.14 10.78 0.48
N PHE A 19 -23.89 11.18 0.20
CA PHE A 19 -23.23 12.32 0.84
C PHE A 19 -23.80 13.65 0.32
N THR A 20 -23.55 14.75 1.04
CA THR A 20 -23.85 16.08 0.50
C THR A 20 -22.83 16.46 -0.57
N LEU A 21 -23.26 17.16 -1.63
CA LEU A 21 -22.37 17.53 -2.75
C LEU A 21 -21.17 18.36 -2.27
N LEU A 22 -21.37 19.27 -1.31
CA LEU A 22 -20.26 20.04 -0.75
C LEU A 22 -19.26 19.15 0.00
N PHE A 23 -19.71 18.11 0.70
CA PHE A 23 -18.81 17.16 1.37
C PHE A 23 -18.00 16.37 0.35
N GLU A 24 -18.64 15.87 -0.71
CA GLU A 24 -17.96 15.15 -1.78
C GLU A 24 -16.93 16.04 -2.48
N GLN A 25 -17.32 17.25 -2.91
CA GLN A 25 -16.40 18.17 -3.57
C GLN A 25 -15.24 18.63 -2.68
N SER A 26 -15.49 18.81 -1.36
CA SER A 26 -14.44 19.29 -0.45
C SER A 26 -13.42 18.20 -0.12
N ILE A 27 -13.88 16.99 0.17
CA ILE A 27 -12.99 15.91 0.60
C ILE A 27 -12.48 15.12 -0.59
N PHE A 28 -13.33 14.81 -1.56
CA PHE A 28 -12.96 13.95 -2.68
C PHE A 28 -12.17 14.71 -3.75
N SER A 29 -12.49 15.99 -4.00
CA SER A 29 -11.75 16.79 -4.98
C SER A 29 -10.67 17.66 -4.29
N VAL A 30 -11.06 18.65 -3.49
CA VAL A 30 -10.08 19.60 -2.90
C VAL A 30 -9.08 18.91 -1.97
N GLY A 31 -9.53 17.96 -1.16
CA GLY A 31 -8.67 17.19 -0.27
C GLY A 31 -7.60 16.39 -1.01
N GLN A 32 -7.95 15.81 -2.16
CA GLN A 32 -6.99 15.09 -3.01
C GLN A 32 -5.99 16.04 -3.68
N SER A 33 -6.47 17.15 -4.25
CA SER A 33 -5.61 18.17 -4.88
C SER A 33 -4.61 18.75 -3.88
N ALA A 34 -5.05 19.02 -2.65
CA ALA A 34 -4.19 19.56 -1.58
C ALA A 34 -3.02 18.64 -1.22
N ILE A 35 -3.15 17.32 -1.41
CA ILE A 35 -2.07 16.35 -1.20
C ILE A 35 -1.24 16.20 -2.47
N LEU A 36 -1.88 16.12 -3.64
CA LEU A 36 -1.20 15.88 -4.91
C LEU A 36 -0.26 17.01 -5.28
N LEU A 37 -0.73 18.26 -5.28
CA LEU A 37 0.04 19.42 -5.74
C LEU A 37 1.40 19.55 -5.05
N PRO A 38 1.51 19.58 -3.71
CA PRO A 38 2.81 19.72 -3.06
C PRO A 38 3.70 18.49 -3.25
N THR A 39 3.14 17.27 -3.19
CA THR A 39 3.94 16.04 -3.28
C THR A 39 4.50 15.79 -4.68
N SER A 40 3.71 16.08 -5.71
CA SER A 40 4.11 15.97 -7.11
C SER A 40 5.14 17.04 -7.49
N LEU A 41 4.98 18.30 -7.07
CA LEU A 41 5.97 19.35 -7.31
C LEU A 41 7.31 19.01 -6.66
N PHE A 42 7.30 18.56 -5.40
CA PHE A 42 8.51 18.07 -4.75
C PHE A 42 9.14 16.91 -5.54
N ARG A 43 8.34 15.94 -5.98
CA ARG A 43 8.83 14.80 -6.76
C ARG A 43 9.44 15.22 -8.10
N ILE A 44 8.80 16.13 -8.82
CA ILE A 44 9.29 16.67 -10.11
C ILE A 44 10.64 17.34 -9.89
N THR A 45 10.78 18.20 -8.87
CA THR A 45 12.07 18.88 -8.60
C THR A 45 13.20 17.90 -8.27
N VAL A 46 12.91 16.81 -7.57
CA VAL A 46 13.89 15.74 -7.29
C VAL A 46 14.27 14.98 -8.57
N LEU A 47 13.31 14.72 -9.46
CA LEU A 47 13.54 13.99 -10.71
C LEU A 47 14.30 14.82 -11.75
N SER A 48 13.99 16.11 -11.87
CA SER A 48 14.66 17.02 -12.81
C SER A 48 16.15 17.20 -12.52
N ARG A 49 16.59 16.87 -11.30
CA ARG A 49 18.02 16.84 -10.92
C ARG A 49 18.75 15.59 -11.40
N ARG A 50 18.05 14.59 -11.93
CA ARG A 50 18.62 13.32 -12.42
C ARG A 50 18.90 13.40 -13.92
N LYS A 51 19.85 12.60 -14.39
CA LYS A 51 20.11 12.47 -15.83
C LYS A 51 18.94 11.73 -16.52
N PRO A 52 18.51 12.16 -17.71
CA PRO A 52 17.45 11.48 -18.46
C PRO A 52 17.88 10.03 -18.75
N SER A 53 17.02 9.08 -18.42
CA SER A 53 17.30 7.64 -18.53
C SER A 53 16.68 6.99 -19.77
N PHE A 54 15.64 7.61 -20.34
CA PHE A 54 14.90 7.09 -21.50
C PHE A 54 14.68 8.15 -22.56
N GLU A 55 14.68 7.72 -23.83
CA GLU A 55 14.28 8.56 -24.95
C GLU A 55 12.75 8.68 -25.08
N ALA A 56 12.29 9.62 -25.91
CA ALA A 56 10.87 9.83 -26.16
C ALA A 56 10.31 8.66 -26.98
N SER A 57 9.80 7.65 -26.30
CA SER A 57 9.14 6.49 -26.91
C SER A 57 7.72 6.79 -27.36
N THR A 58 7.16 6.03 -28.30
CA THR A 58 5.73 6.10 -28.70
C THR A 58 4.76 6.01 -27.51
N LEU A 59 5.09 5.20 -26.50
CA LEU A 59 4.30 5.09 -25.26
C LEU A 59 4.17 6.43 -24.51
N LEU A 60 5.20 7.29 -24.55
CA LEU A 60 5.15 8.62 -23.92
C LEU A 60 4.13 9.50 -24.63
N TRP A 61 4.14 9.51 -25.96
CA TRP A 61 3.19 10.28 -26.75
C TRP A 61 1.75 9.83 -26.52
N ILE A 62 1.50 8.52 -26.47
CA ILE A 62 0.16 7.98 -26.16
C ILE A 62 -0.30 8.45 -24.77
N LYS A 63 0.58 8.41 -23.76
CA LYS A 63 0.26 8.92 -22.42
C LYS A 63 -0.03 10.42 -22.40
N LEU A 64 0.77 11.22 -23.11
CA LEU A 64 0.58 12.67 -23.18
C LEU A 64 -0.71 13.05 -23.91
N ILE A 65 -1.07 12.31 -24.97
CA ILE A 65 -2.35 12.49 -25.67
C ILE A 65 -3.52 12.16 -24.72
N ALA A 66 -3.44 11.07 -23.95
CA ALA A 66 -4.48 10.73 -22.97
C ALA A 66 -4.63 11.81 -21.89
N VAL A 67 -3.52 12.37 -21.40
CA VAL A 67 -3.55 13.50 -20.44
C VAL A 67 -4.10 14.77 -21.09
N PHE A 68 -3.81 15.03 -22.36
CA PHE A 68 -4.36 16.18 -23.08
C PHE A 68 -5.88 16.07 -23.27
N ILE A 69 -6.39 14.87 -23.56
CA ILE A 69 -7.83 14.60 -23.59
C ILE A 69 -8.44 14.83 -22.20
N LEU A 70 -7.79 14.33 -21.14
CA LEU A 70 -8.23 14.55 -19.76
C LEU A 70 -8.28 16.04 -19.40
N PHE A 71 -7.32 16.83 -19.86
CA PHE A 71 -7.28 18.29 -19.66
C PHE A 71 -8.49 18.97 -20.34
N GLY A 72 -8.80 18.59 -21.58
CA GLY A 72 -9.96 19.10 -22.30
C GLY A 72 -11.28 18.76 -21.59
N LEU A 73 -11.41 17.54 -21.07
CA LEU A 73 -12.59 17.11 -20.32
C LEU A 73 -12.75 17.86 -18.99
N GLN A 74 -11.66 18.09 -18.25
CA GLN A 74 -11.71 18.88 -17.01
C GLN A 74 -12.05 20.35 -17.27
N LEU A 75 -11.56 20.92 -18.38
CA LEU A 75 -11.93 22.27 -18.79
C LEU A 75 -13.43 22.36 -19.17
N ALA A 76 -13.96 21.35 -19.86
CA ALA A 76 -15.38 21.25 -20.16
C ALA A 76 -16.23 21.13 -18.88
N ASN A 77 -15.78 20.33 -17.91
CA ASN A 77 -16.44 20.21 -16.61
C ASN A 77 -16.46 21.55 -15.86
N LEU A 78 -15.35 22.28 -15.84
CA LEU A 78 -15.28 23.63 -15.25
C LEU A 78 -16.24 24.61 -15.95
N ALA A 79 -16.33 24.58 -17.28
CA ALA A 79 -17.25 25.41 -18.04
C ALA A 79 -18.72 25.09 -17.70
N LEU A 80 -19.08 23.81 -17.61
CA LEU A 80 -20.44 23.38 -17.24
C LEU A 80 -20.83 23.86 -15.84
N TRP A 81 -19.93 23.73 -14.86
CA TRP A 81 -20.15 24.25 -13.50
C TRP A 81 -20.25 25.77 -13.45
N SER A 82 -19.56 26.48 -14.36
CA SER A 82 -19.60 27.94 -14.44
C SER A 82 -20.89 28.47 -15.04
N ILE A 83 -21.51 27.72 -15.96
CA ILE A 83 -22.77 28.11 -16.63
C ILE A 83 -23.98 27.87 -15.72
N LEU A 84 -23.95 26.80 -14.91
CA LEU A 84 -25.10 26.36 -14.13
C LEU A 84 -25.32 27.24 -12.88
N SER A 85 -26.08 28.33 -12.98
CA SER A 85 -26.24 29.37 -11.94
C SER A 85 -27.06 28.93 -10.71
N THR A 86 -26.53 28.05 -9.86
CA THR A 86 -27.15 27.61 -8.58
C THR A 86 -26.27 27.92 -7.37
N ALA A 87 -26.82 27.99 -6.16
CA ALA A 87 -26.09 28.31 -4.91
C ALA A 87 -24.90 27.37 -4.58
N LEU A 88 -24.80 26.21 -5.23
CA LEU A 88 -23.70 25.24 -5.11
C LEU A 88 -22.47 25.59 -5.98
N THR A 89 -22.55 26.63 -6.80
CA THR A 89 -21.57 26.93 -7.86
C THR A 89 -20.22 27.41 -7.38
N GLN A 90 -20.14 28.30 -6.39
CA GLN A 90 -18.86 28.93 -6.03
C GLN A 90 -17.82 27.91 -5.58
N PHE A 91 -18.25 26.94 -4.77
CA PHE A 91 -17.39 25.87 -4.29
C PHE A 91 -17.09 24.85 -5.38
N ALA A 92 -18.09 24.46 -6.17
CA ALA A 92 -17.91 23.53 -7.28
C ALA A 92 -16.94 24.07 -8.35
N VAL A 93 -17.01 25.37 -8.65
CA VAL A 93 -16.10 26.05 -9.59
C VAL A 93 -14.68 26.08 -9.03
N ALA A 94 -14.51 26.38 -7.73
CA ALA A 94 -13.20 26.30 -7.07
C ALA A 94 -12.60 24.89 -7.15
N ALA A 95 -13.39 23.86 -6.80
CA ALA A 95 -12.97 22.46 -6.90
C ALA A 95 -12.60 22.07 -8.34
N ALA A 96 -13.43 22.40 -9.33
CA ALA A 96 -13.16 22.13 -10.74
C ALA A 96 -11.89 22.85 -11.24
N SER A 97 -11.63 24.08 -10.80
CA SER A 97 -10.40 24.80 -11.14
C SER A 97 -9.14 24.13 -10.59
N LEU A 98 -9.23 23.57 -9.38
CA LEU A 98 -8.15 22.78 -8.79
C LEU A 98 -7.92 21.49 -9.58
N SER A 99 -8.99 20.82 -10.02
CA SER A 99 -8.88 19.63 -10.88
C SER A 99 -8.21 19.92 -12.23
N VAL A 100 -8.42 21.11 -12.82
CA VAL A 100 -7.67 21.53 -14.02
C VAL A 100 -6.18 21.70 -13.71
N ALA A 101 -5.84 22.30 -12.55
CA ALA A 101 -4.46 22.41 -12.11
C ALA A 101 -3.81 21.03 -11.87
N ASP A 102 -4.56 20.10 -11.29
CA ASP A 102 -4.11 18.73 -11.04
C ASP A 102 -3.71 18.03 -12.35
N VAL A 103 -4.49 18.17 -13.43
CA VAL A 103 -4.15 17.53 -14.73
C VAL A 103 -2.84 18.07 -15.31
N ILE A 104 -2.58 19.37 -15.20
CA ILE A 104 -1.31 19.97 -15.66
C ILE A 104 -0.13 19.35 -14.89
N VAL A 105 -0.30 19.19 -13.59
CA VAL A 105 0.70 18.63 -12.69
C VAL A 105 0.88 17.13 -12.92
N ILE A 106 -0.21 16.39 -13.17
CA ILE A 106 -0.18 14.97 -13.58
C ILE A 106 0.60 14.81 -14.88
N GLY A 107 0.32 15.65 -15.89
CA GLY A 107 1.06 15.62 -17.16
C GLY A 107 2.55 15.90 -16.98
N SER A 108 2.90 16.88 -16.16
CA SER A 108 4.29 17.23 -15.83
C SER A 108 5.00 16.09 -15.09
N LEU A 109 4.34 15.50 -14.08
CA LEU A 109 4.88 14.37 -13.32
C LEU A 109 5.02 13.12 -14.18
N LEU A 110 4.03 12.82 -15.02
CA LEU A 110 4.05 11.69 -15.95
C LEU A 110 5.22 11.84 -16.94
N TYR A 111 5.42 13.04 -17.48
CA TYR A 111 6.56 13.31 -18.37
C TYR A 111 7.90 13.13 -17.63
N ALA A 112 8.04 13.71 -16.43
CA ALA A 112 9.26 13.62 -15.65
C ALA A 112 9.57 12.16 -15.24
N GLU A 113 8.60 11.42 -14.73
CA GLU A 113 8.78 10.00 -14.38
C GLU A 113 9.05 9.15 -15.63
N HIS A 114 8.44 9.47 -16.78
CA HIS A 114 8.75 8.76 -18.03
C HIS A 114 10.21 8.95 -18.46
N ARG A 115 10.72 10.19 -18.41
CA ARG A 115 12.07 10.55 -18.89
C ARG A 115 13.18 10.18 -17.90
N TYR A 116 12.97 10.37 -16.60
CA TYR A 116 14.02 10.32 -15.57
C TYR A 116 14.00 9.08 -14.68
N SER A 117 12.95 8.26 -14.74
CA SER A 117 12.78 7.09 -13.86
C SER A 117 12.72 5.78 -14.62
N TYR A 118 13.18 4.69 -14.00
CA TYR A 118 13.11 3.33 -14.58
C TYR A 118 11.79 2.62 -14.29
N SER A 119 11.14 2.98 -13.17
CA SER A 119 9.85 2.43 -12.78
C SER A 119 8.73 3.42 -13.16
N PRO A 120 7.52 2.91 -13.43
CA PRO A 120 6.32 3.75 -13.40
C PRO A 120 6.15 4.48 -12.07
N SER A 121 5.42 5.59 -12.09
CA SER A 121 5.18 6.43 -10.93
C SER A 121 4.24 5.75 -9.94
N LEU A 122 4.78 5.39 -8.77
CA LEU A 122 3.98 4.87 -7.66
C LEU A 122 3.01 5.95 -7.14
N LEU A 123 3.47 7.19 -7.04
CA LEU A 123 2.66 8.31 -6.56
C LEU A 123 1.44 8.54 -7.46
N LEU A 124 1.65 8.59 -8.78
CA LEU A 124 0.57 8.77 -9.75
C LEU A 124 -0.38 7.57 -9.75
N SER A 125 0.16 6.35 -9.66
CA SER A 125 -0.66 5.13 -9.62
C SER A 125 -1.57 5.10 -8.38
N VAL A 126 -1.05 5.42 -7.19
CA VAL A 126 -1.84 5.48 -5.96
C VAL A 126 -2.88 6.58 -6.04
N TYR A 127 -2.48 7.78 -6.47
CA TYR A 127 -3.39 8.93 -6.59
C TYR A 127 -4.55 8.62 -7.51
N LEU A 128 -4.30 8.27 -8.78
CA LEU A 128 -5.35 7.99 -9.77
C LEU A 128 -6.28 6.87 -9.31
N SER A 129 -5.75 5.87 -8.60
CA SER A 129 -6.59 4.77 -8.09
C SER A 129 -7.55 5.23 -7.00
N ILE A 130 -7.12 6.14 -6.12
CA ILE A 130 -7.97 6.72 -5.08
C ILE A 130 -8.96 7.70 -5.71
N THR A 131 -8.52 8.53 -6.66
CA THR A 131 -9.37 9.47 -7.40
C THR A 131 -10.49 8.75 -8.13
N ILE A 132 -10.19 7.73 -8.95
CA ILE A 132 -11.19 6.92 -9.63
C ILE A 132 -12.22 6.33 -8.65
N LEU A 133 -11.76 5.82 -7.50
CA LEU A 133 -12.64 5.23 -6.49
C LEU A 133 -13.62 6.26 -5.88
N LEU A 134 -13.14 7.47 -5.56
CA LEU A 134 -13.98 8.52 -5.01
C LEU A 134 -14.89 9.15 -6.08
N ASP A 135 -14.38 9.31 -7.30
CA ASP A 135 -15.14 9.88 -8.42
C ASP A 135 -16.27 8.96 -8.86
N ILE A 136 -16.13 7.63 -8.75
CA ILE A 136 -17.25 6.70 -8.96
C ILE A 136 -18.41 7.00 -8.01
N ALA A 137 -18.12 7.30 -6.74
CA ALA A 137 -19.15 7.67 -5.78
C ALA A 137 -19.77 9.03 -6.15
N TYR A 138 -18.95 10.01 -6.52
CA TYR A 138 -19.39 11.34 -6.94
C TYR A 138 -20.29 11.32 -8.19
N VAL A 139 -19.90 10.57 -9.23
CA VAL A 139 -20.69 10.41 -10.47
C VAL A 139 -22.04 9.79 -10.20
N ARG A 140 -22.09 8.77 -9.34
CA ARG A 140 -23.37 8.18 -8.90
C ARG A 140 -24.24 9.24 -8.22
N SER A 141 -23.69 10.03 -7.31
CA SER A 141 -24.40 11.12 -6.63
C SER A 141 -24.93 12.15 -7.63
N LEU A 142 -24.19 12.49 -8.69
CA LEU A 142 -24.63 13.40 -9.75
C LEU A 142 -25.83 12.86 -10.54
N PHE A 143 -25.79 11.60 -10.98
CA PHE A 143 -26.89 11.00 -11.74
C PHE A 143 -28.16 10.78 -10.92
N LEU A 144 -28.03 10.51 -9.62
CA LEU A 144 -29.21 10.35 -8.75
C LEU A 144 -29.98 11.66 -8.54
N ARG A 145 -29.37 12.81 -8.84
CA ARG A 145 -29.98 14.14 -8.68
C ARG A 145 -30.78 14.58 -9.91
N GLY A 146 -30.63 13.91 -11.05
CA GLY A 146 -31.41 14.08 -12.29
C GLY A 146 -31.29 15.45 -13.00
N SER A 147 -30.94 16.53 -12.30
CA SER A 147 -30.74 17.86 -12.89
C SER A 147 -29.29 18.11 -13.36
N LEU A 148 -28.40 17.14 -13.13
CA LEU A 148 -26.94 17.27 -13.34
C LEU A 148 -26.40 16.25 -14.35
N ASP A 149 -27.26 15.64 -15.17
CA ASP A 149 -26.91 14.52 -16.05
C ASP A 149 -25.79 14.85 -17.04
N ALA A 150 -25.75 16.08 -17.57
CA ALA A 150 -24.68 16.55 -18.45
C ALA A 150 -23.31 16.58 -17.74
N ILE A 151 -23.28 17.03 -16.48
CA ILE A 151 -22.07 17.04 -15.65
C ILE A 151 -21.69 15.60 -15.28
N GLY A 152 -22.67 14.76 -14.95
CA GLY A 152 -22.49 13.32 -14.71
C GLY A 152 -21.87 12.59 -15.92
N ALA A 153 -22.31 12.92 -17.14
CA ALA A 153 -21.76 12.34 -18.36
C ALA A 153 -20.30 12.74 -18.60
N VAL A 154 -19.96 14.03 -18.44
CA VAL A 154 -18.58 14.51 -18.60
C VAL A 154 -17.66 13.93 -17.52
N THR A 155 -18.10 13.90 -16.27
CA THR A 155 -17.34 13.28 -15.17
C THR A 155 -17.15 11.77 -15.35
N THR A 156 -18.13 11.07 -15.93
CA THR A 156 -17.94 9.66 -16.34
C THR A 156 -16.84 9.51 -17.40
N ALA A 157 -16.79 10.41 -18.39
CA ALA A 157 -15.74 10.42 -19.41
C ALA A 157 -14.36 10.76 -18.81
N ILE A 158 -14.31 11.63 -17.79
CA ILE A 158 -13.09 11.91 -17.01
C ILE A 158 -12.61 10.62 -16.35
N ILE A 159 -13.44 9.91 -15.60
CA ILE A 159 -13.08 8.63 -14.94
C ILE A 159 -12.56 7.61 -15.95
N ALA A 160 -13.22 7.46 -17.11
CA ALA A 160 -12.79 6.54 -18.15
C ALA A 160 -11.39 6.90 -18.69
N THR A 161 -11.11 8.19 -18.84
CA THR A 161 -9.81 8.69 -19.31
C THR A 161 -8.75 8.56 -18.22
N GLU A 162 -9.06 8.78 -16.95
CA GLU A 162 -8.16 8.53 -15.81
C GLU A 162 -7.80 7.05 -15.70
N LEU A 163 -8.78 6.16 -15.87
CA LEU A 163 -8.55 4.73 -15.91
C LEU A 163 -7.62 4.35 -17.08
N LEU A 164 -7.82 4.95 -18.26
CA LEU A 164 -6.92 4.77 -19.40
C LEU A 164 -5.49 5.23 -19.07
N VAL A 165 -5.33 6.42 -18.48
CA VAL A 165 -4.02 6.94 -18.05
C VAL A 165 -3.38 5.99 -17.03
N LEU A 166 -4.14 5.49 -16.05
CA LEU A 166 -3.67 4.54 -15.06
C LEU A 166 -3.19 3.23 -15.69
N VAL A 167 -3.97 2.67 -16.63
CA VAL A 167 -3.62 1.45 -17.37
C VAL A 167 -2.35 1.68 -18.19
N LEU A 168 -2.25 2.79 -18.93
CA LEU A 168 -1.06 3.14 -19.70
C LEU A 168 0.16 3.31 -18.78
N GLU A 169 -0.02 3.83 -17.57
CA GLU A 169 1.06 3.95 -16.59
C GLU A 169 1.53 2.60 -16.05
N GLN A 170 0.66 1.59 -15.95
CA GLN A 170 1.06 0.25 -15.52
C GLN A 170 1.89 -0.52 -16.56
N ILE A 171 1.85 -0.10 -17.83
CA ILE A 171 2.63 -0.74 -18.90
C ILE A 171 4.12 -0.49 -18.63
N PRO A 172 4.92 -1.55 -18.41
CA PRO A 172 6.34 -1.38 -18.19
C PRO A 172 6.99 -0.81 -19.45
N LYS A 173 7.90 0.13 -19.25
CA LYS A 173 8.72 0.67 -20.34
C LYS A 173 9.52 -0.47 -20.98
N ARG A 174 9.85 -0.35 -22.26
CA ARG A 174 10.71 -1.31 -22.98
C ARG A 174 11.96 -0.58 -23.46
N GLY A 175 13.13 -1.19 -23.27
CA GLY A 175 14.40 -0.64 -23.73
C GLY A 175 15.62 -1.39 -23.17
N PRO A 176 16.80 -1.22 -23.79
CA PRO A 176 18.02 -1.91 -23.40
C PRO A 176 18.47 -1.59 -21.97
N ALA A 177 18.18 -0.38 -21.49
CA ALA A 177 18.48 0.04 -20.11
C ALA A 177 17.69 -0.75 -19.04
N ILE A 178 16.55 -1.37 -19.41
CA ILE A 178 15.69 -2.14 -18.49
C ILE A 178 16.17 -3.59 -18.38
N LEU A 179 16.87 -4.12 -19.39
CA LEU A 179 17.39 -5.48 -19.35
C LEU A 179 18.42 -5.70 -18.22
N LYS A 180 19.05 -4.62 -17.74
CA LYS A 180 20.00 -4.66 -16.62
C LYS A 180 19.35 -4.48 -15.25
N THR A 181 18.04 -4.22 -15.17
CA THR A 181 17.33 -3.97 -13.90
C THR A 181 16.36 -5.09 -13.57
N SER A 182 16.01 -5.21 -12.29
CA SER A 182 15.05 -6.23 -11.84
C SER A 182 13.66 -5.95 -12.42
N LYS A 183 13.00 -6.99 -12.92
CA LYS A 183 11.63 -6.88 -13.46
C LYS A 183 10.63 -6.39 -12.43
N GLU A 184 10.83 -6.73 -11.16
CA GLU A 184 10.04 -6.20 -10.06
C GLU A 184 10.16 -4.67 -10.03
N PHE A 185 11.38 -4.13 -10.08
CA PHE A 185 11.64 -2.70 -10.05
C PHE A 185 11.14 -1.96 -11.31
N SER A 186 11.12 -2.58 -12.48
CA SER A 186 10.55 -1.94 -13.68
C SER A 186 9.02 -2.01 -13.76
N SER A 187 8.38 -2.83 -12.93
CA SER A 187 6.93 -3.05 -12.97
C SER A 187 6.15 -1.94 -12.26
N GLY A 188 4.96 -1.61 -12.76
CA GLY A 188 4.03 -0.67 -12.13
C GLY A 188 3.44 -1.19 -10.81
N LEU A 189 2.79 -0.31 -10.05
CA LEU A 189 2.20 -0.63 -8.74
C LEU A 189 1.29 -1.86 -8.81
N TRP A 190 0.31 -1.87 -9.73
CA TRP A 190 -0.69 -2.92 -9.83
C TRP A 190 -0.08 -4.24 -10.31
N ASN A 191 0.87 -4.18 -11.24
CA ASN A 191 1.63 -5.35 -11.69
C ASN A 191 2.45 -5.97 -10.54
N ARG A 192 3.11 -5.15 -9.71
CA ARG A 192 3.81 -5.63 -8.50
C ARG A 192 2.85 -6.22 -7.47
N SER A 193 1.69 -5.57 -7.27
CA SER A 193 0.68 -5.99 -6.29
C SER A 193 0.06 -7.34 -6.65
N ALA A 194 -0.21 -7.58 -7.92
CA ALA A 194 -0.71 -8.86 -8.42
C ALA A 194 0.42 -9.89 -8.64
N PHE A 195 1.68 -9.53 -8.39
CA PHE A 195 2.86 -10.30 -8.76
C PHE A 195 2.85 -10.78 -10.22
N TRP A 196 2.23 -10.00 -11.12
CA TRP A 196 2.01 -10.42 -12.51
C TRP A 196 3.33 -10.61 -13.27
N TRP A 197 4.38 -9.89 -12.89
CA TRP A 197 5.73 -10.05 -13.44
C TRP A 197 6.31 -11.46 -13.24
N LEU A 198 5.91 -12.19 -12.18
CA LEU A 198 6.33 -13.57 -11.93
C LEU A 198 5.71 -14.57 -12.92
N ASN A 199 4.59 -14.22 -13.55
CA ASN A 199 3.92 -15.11 -14.51
C ASN A 199 4.85 -15.52 -15.66
N SER A 200 5.77 -14.63 -16.05
CA SER A 200 6.80 -14.95 -17.04
C SER A 200 7.79 -16.03 -16.58
N THR A 201 8.14 -16.05 -15.29
CA THR A 201 9.01 -17.08 -14.69
C THR A 201 8.25 -18.39 -14.52
N PHE A 202 7.00 -18.35 -14.05
CA PHE A 202 6.17 -19.55 -13.89
C PHE A 202 5.90 -20.23 -15.22
N SER A 203 5.62 -19.47 -16.28
CA SER A 203 5.44 -20.02 -17.62
C SER A 203 6.72 -20.71 -18.12
N LYS A 204 7.91 -20.08 -17.97
CA LYS A 204 9.18 -20.73 -18.31
C LYS A 204 9.41 -22.02 -17.52
N GLY A 205 9.15 -22.00 -16.22
CA GLY A 205 9.25 -23.18 -15.36
C GLY A 205 8.27 -24.30 -15.66
N TYR A 206 7.13 -23.97 -16.28
CA TYR A 206 6.16 -24.95 -16.75
C TYR A 206 6.66 -25.71 -17.98
N TYR A 207 7.35 -25.02 -18.89
CA TYR A 207 7.84 -25.59 -20.15
C TYR A 207 9.29 -26.10 -20.11
N SER A 208 10.10 -25.68 -19.13
CA SER A 208 11.53 -26.03 -19.01
C SER A 208 11.97 -26.06 -17.56
N PHE A 209 13.02 -26.82 -17.27
CA PHE A 209 13.71 -26.74 -15.98
C PHE A 209 14.35 -25.35 -15.82
N LEU A 210 14.05 -24.67 -14.72
CA LEU A 210 14.58 -23.34 -14.40
C LEU A 210 16.03 -23.44 -13.95
N GLN A 211 16.94 -22.81 -14.70
CA GLN A 211 18.32 -22.59 -14.25
C GLN A 211 18.46 -21.23 -13.56
N VAL A 212 19.56 -21.03 -12.81
CA VAL A 212 19.84 -19.76 -12.14
C VAL A 212 19.93 -18.61 -13.15
N ASP A 213 20.48 -18.87 -14.33
CA ASP A 213 20.62 -17.89 -15.41
C ASP A 213 19.28 -17.50 -16.07
N ASP A 214 18.23 -18.30 -15.90
CA ASP A 214 16.88 -17.99 -16.38
C ASP A 214 16.12 -17.01 -15.48
N LEU A 215 16.62 -16.82 -14.24
CA LEU A 215 16.03 -15.93 -13.26
C LEU A 215 16.44 -14.48 -13.51
N TYR A 216 15.55 -13.55 -13.16
CA TYR A 216 15.85 -12.13 -13.28
C TYR A 216 16.88 -11.69 -12.23
N SER A 217 17.66 -10.67 -12.59
CA SER A 217 18.58 -10.05 -11.66
C SER A 217 17.83 -9.51 -10.43
N LEU A 218 18.48 -9.67 -9.27
CA LEU A 218 17.99 -9.18 -8.00
C LEU A 218 17.88 -7.65 -8.03
N ASP A 219 16.96 -7.08 -7.25
CA ASP A 219 16.91 -5.63 -7.08
C ASP A 219 18.24 -5.11 -6.50
N HIS A 220 18.75 -4.02 -7.05
CA HIS A 220 19.99 -3.34 -6.60
C HIS A 220 19.97 -2.93 -5.12
N ASN A 221 18.80 -2.85 -4.49
CA ASN A 221 18.66 -2.59 -3.05
C ASN A 221 18.89 -3.83 -2.19
N LEU A 222 18.78 -5.02 -2.78
CA LEU A 222 18.97 -6.32 -2.14
C LEU A 222 20.35 -6.93 -2.48
N ASP A 223 21.18 -6.20 -3.22
CA ASP A 223 22.54 -6.62 -3.54
C ASP A 223 23.38 -6.78 -2.26
N SER A 224 23.99 -7.96 -2.10
CA SER A 224 24.71 -8.35 -0.88
C SER A 224 25.84 -7.38 -0.54
N TYR A 225 26.58 -6.89 -1.54
CA TYR A 225 27.67 -5.94 -1.30
C TYR A 225 27.15 -4.63 -0.70
N ARG A 226 26.04 -4.10 -1.23
CA ARG A 226 25.41 -2.88 -0.72
C ARG A 226 24.81 -3.06 0.66
N LEU A 227 24.12 -4.18 0.90
CA LEU A 227 23.57 -4.52 2.20
C LEU A 227 24.67 -4.61 3.27
N ALA A 228 25.77 -5.30 2.93
CA ALA A 228 26.95 -5.44 3.79
C ALA A 228 27.61 -4.09 4.07
N SER A 229 27.86 -3.29 3.03
CA SER A 229 28.48 -1.97 3.15
C SER A 229 27.64 -1.02 4.03
N LYS A 230 26.31 -1.02 3.85
CA LYS A 230 25.41 -0.21 4.64
C LYS A 230 25.42 -0.62 6.12
N LEU A 231 25.37 -1.92 6.39
CA LEU A 231 25.42 -2.43 7.76
C LEU A 231 26.78 -2.16 8.41
N ASP A 232 27.88 -2.39 7.68
CA ASP A 232 29.25 -2.14 8.16
C ASP A 232 29.48 -0.66 8.51
N GLN A 233 29.00 0.28 7.67
CA GLN A 233 29.05 1.71 7.97
C GLN A 233 28.33 2.05 9.27
N THR A 234 27.12 1.50 9.48
CA THR A 234 26.40 1.73 10.74
C THR A 234 27.06 1.03 11.92
N TRP A 235 27.64 -0.16 11.73
CA TRP A 235 28.32 -0.93 12.76
C TRP A 235 29.58 -0.22 13.28
N LYS A 236 30.31 0.46 12.40
CA LYS A 236 31.49 1.28 12.75
C LYS A 236 31.14 2.50 13.59
N CYS A 237 29.95 3.09 13.37
CA CYS A 237 29.51 4.30 14.06
C CYS A 237 28.82 4.04 15.41
N VAL A 238 28.43 2.79 15.70
CA VAL A 238 27.72 2.45 16.94
C VAL A 238 28.70 2.18 18.08
N ASP A 239 28.36 2.69 19.26
CA ASP A 239 29.05 2.40 20.51
C ASP A 239 28.93 0.92 20.87
N LYS A 240 30.05 0.20 20.76
CA LYS A 240 30.14 -1.25 21.00
C LYS A 240 30.04 -1.62 22.48
N ALA A 241 30.17 -0.66 23.39
CA ALA A 241 30.04 -0.89 24.83
C ALA A 241 28.58 -1.11 25.26
N ARG A 242 27.60 -0.72 24.43
CA ARG A 242 26.18 -0.88 24.75
C ARG A 242 25.69 -2.31 24.52
N LYS A 243 24.87 -2.80 25.45
CA LYS A 243 24.12 -4.05 25.28
C LYS A 243 23.21 -3.95 24.05
N HIS A 244 23.18 -5.00 23.21
CA HIS A 244 22.40 -5.09 21.96
C HIS A 244 22.82 -4.11 20.84
N CYS A 245 24.07 -3.64 20.82
CA CYS A 245 24.61 -2.75 19.78
C CYS A 245 24.38 -3.26 18.34
N LEU A 246 24.48 -4.58 18.10
CA LEU A 246 24.27 -5.16 16.78
C LEU A 246 22.81 -5.03 16.30
N ALA A 247 21.85 -5.24 17.20
CA ALA A 247 20.43 -5.08 16.87
C ALA A 247 20.12 -3.61 16.54
N PHE A 248 20.70 -2.67 17.29
CA PHE A 248 20.55 -1.24 17.03
C PHE A 248 21.21 -0.82 15.71
N ALA A 249 22.41 -1.31 15.41
CA ALA A 249 23.09 -1.07 14.14
C ALA A 249 22.25 -1.60 12.95
N THR A 250 21.76 -2.84 13.08
CA THR A 250 20.92 -3.49 12.06
C THR A 250 19.62 -2.72 11.83
N PHE A 251 18.92 -2.32 12.91
CA PHE A 251 17.73 -1.50 12.80
C PHE A 251 18.02 -0.15 12.13
N THR A 252 19.12 0.51 12.52
CA THR A 252 19.52 1.80 11.94
C THR A 252 19.86 1.69 10.46
N ALA A 253 20.52 0.61 10.04
CA ALA A 253 20.84 0.33 8.64
C ALA A 253 19.57 0.13 7.79
N PHE A 254 18.57 -0.59 8.30
CA PHE A 254 17.39 -1.00 7.54
C PHE A 254 16.09 -0.29 7.92
N ARG A 255 16.14 0.77 8.73
CA ARG A 255 14.96 1.55 9.16
C ARG A 255 14.07 2.01 8.01
N GLY A 256 14.66 2.33 6.86
CA GLY A 256 13.92 2.78 5.69
C GLY A 256 12.98 1.71 5.14
N ASP A 257 13.38 0.44 5.19
CA ASP A 257 12.55 -0.68 4.75
C ASP A 257 11.52 -1.06 5.81
N PHE A 258 11.84 -0.87 7.10
CA PHE A 258 10.89 -1.01 8.19
C PHE A 258 9.69 -0.05 8.04
N TRP A 259 9.95 1.23 7.80
CA TRP A 259 8.89 2.25 7.67
C TRP A 259 8.01 2.07 6.43
N LYS A 260 8.54 1.51 5.32
CA LYS A 260 7.73 1.21 4.12
C LYS A 260 6.62 0.20 4.40
N ALA A 261 6.84 -0.76 5.29
CA ALA A 261 5.84 -1.77 5.65
C ALA A 261 4.79 -1.27 6.65
N VAL A 262 5.05 -0.16 7.36
CA VAL A 262 4.14 0.39 8.39
C VAL A 262 2.84 0.91 7.76
N ILE A 263 2.93 1.67 6.67
CA ILE A 263 1.74 2.28 6.04
C ILE A 263 0.76 1.20 5.55
N PRO A 264 1.17 0.18 4.75
CA PRO A 264 0.27 -0.90 4.37
C PRO A 264 -0.28 -1.69 5.56
N ARG A 265 0.50 -1.86 6.65
CA ARG A 265 0.03 -2.55 7.86
C ARG A 265 -1.06 -1.78 8.59
N LEU A 266 -0.96 -0.45 8.65
CA LEU A 266 -2.00 0.41 9.22
C LEU A 266 -3.28 0.37 8.36
N CYS A 267 -3.16 0.41 7.04
CA CYS A 267 -4.30 0.25 6.14
C CYS A 267 -4.98 -1.12 6.35
N TYR A 268 -4.22 -2.19 6.50
CA TYR A 268 -4.75 -3.52 6.80
C TYR A 268 -5.54 -3.54 8.12
N THR A 269 -5.02 -2.91 9.18
CA THR A 269 -5.75 -2.75 10.45
C THR A 269 -7.06 -1.99 10.23
N GLY A 270 -7.03 -0.87 9.52
CA GLY A 270 -8.22 -0.06 9.22
C GLY A 270 -9.31 -0.86 8.49
N PHE A 271 -8.94 -1.59 7.43
CA PHE A 271 -9.89 -2.44 6.70
C PHE A 271 -10.40 -3.62 7.53
N SER A 272 -9.57 -4.18 8.41
CA SER A 272 -9.99 -5.26 9.32
C SER A 272 -11.06 -4.77 10.31
N PHE A 273 -10.87 -3.57 10.88
CA PHE A 273 -11.89 -2.96 11.74
C PHE A 273 -13.15 -2.52 10.99
N ALA A 274 -13.06 -2.23 9.69
CA ALA A 274 -14.23 -1.89 8.88
C ALA A 274 -15.20 -3.08 8.73
N GLN A 275 -14.72 -4.33 8.84
CA GLN A 275 -15.54 -5.55 8.68
C GLN A 275 -16.72 -5.63 9.66
N PRO A 276 -16.55 -5.52 10.99
CA PRO A 276 -17.69 -5.58 11.93
C PRO A 276 -18.69 -4.44 11.71
N PHE A 277 -18.25 -3.24 11.35
CA PHE A 277 -19.19 -2.14 11.03
C PHE A 277 -20.00 -2.44 9.77
N LEU A 278 -19.36 -3.00 8.75
CA LEU A 278 -20.02 -3.42 7.51
C LEU A 278 -21.07 -4.48 7.78
N ILE A 279 -20.75 -5.51 8.57
CA ILE A 279 -21.69 -6.57 8.94
C ILE A 279 -22.87 -6.02 9.73
N ASN A 280 -22.64 -5.18 10.74
CA ASN A 280 -23.71 -4.54 11.49
C ASN A 280 -24.65 -3.75 10.56
N LYS A 281 -24.10 -2.99 9.61
CA LYS A 281 -24.92 -2.28 8.62
C LYS A 281 -25.67 -3.20 7.66
N ILE A 282 -25.10 -4.34 7.27
CA ILE A 282 -25.80 -5.36 6.49
C ILE A 282 -26.98 -5.92 7.28
N VAL A 283 -26.78 -6.27 8.56
CA VAL A 283 -27.84 -6.79 9.43
C VAL A 283 -28.95 -5.75 9.62
N ASP A 284 -28.62 -4.50 9.90
CA ASP A 284 -29.58 -3.39 10.03
C ASP A 284 -30.46 -3.24 8.77
N VAL A 285 -29.83 -3.30 7.58
CA VAL A 285 -30.51 -3.12 6.28
C VAL A 285 -31.34 -4.35 5.90
N VAL A 286 -30.95 -5.55 6.33
CA VAL A 286 -31.72 -6.78 6.12
C VAL A 286 -32.92 -6.84 7.08
N GLY A 287 -32.77 -6.33 8.30
CA GLY A 287 -33.84 -6.26 9.30
C GLY A 287 -34.93 -5.21 9.01
N THR A 288 -34.68 -4.25 8.11
CA THR A 288 -35.66 -3.21 7.74
C THR A 288 -36.59 -3.66 6.60
N SER A 289 -37.90 -3.38 6.73
CA SER A 289 -38.89 -3.69 5.70
C SER A 289 -38.57 -3.02 4.35
N LYS A 290 -38.88 -3.70 3.24
CA LYS A 290 -38.54 -3.24 1.88
C LYS A 290 -39.08 -1.85 1.55
N SER A 291 -40.22 -1.44 2.13
CA SER A 291 -40.84 -0.13 1.87
C SER A 291 -40.15 1.05 2.53
N ASN A 292 -39.32 0.82 3.56
CA ASN A 292 -38.68 1.88 4.36
C ASN A 292 -37.18 2.04 4.06
N ARG A 293 -36.67 1.33 3.04
CA ARG A 293 -35.24 1.36 2.68
C ARG A 293 -34.97 2.45 1.64
N PRO A 294 -34.02 3.37 1.89
CA PRO A 294 -33.60 4.34 0.90
C PRO A 294 -33.11 3.65 -0.38
N GLN A 295 -33.47 4.22 -1.53
CA GLN A 295 -33.05 3.68 -2.82
C GLN A 295 -31.52 3.72 -2.93
N GLY A 296 -30.91 2.62 -3.39
CA GLY A 296 -29.45 2.54 -3.61
C GLY A 296 -28.61 2.14 -2.39
N THR A 297 -29.20 1.94 -1.21
CA THR A 297 -28.45 1.44 -0.02
C THR A 297 -27.80 0.08 -0.26
N VAL A 298 -28.52 -0.85 -0.92
CA VAL A 298 -27.99 -2.20 -1.22
C VAL A 298 -26.78 -2.13 -2.14
N GLY A 299 -26.84 -1.32 -3.21
CA GLY A 299 -25.72 -1.16 -4.15
C GLY A 299 -24.50 -0.50 -3.50
N GLY A 300 -24.72 0.50 -2.64
CA GLY A 300 -23.63 1.11 -1.86
C GLY A 300 -22.96 0.12 -0.90
N LEU A 301 -23.75 -0.77 -0.29
CA LEU A 301 -23.24 -1.78 0.63
C LEU A 301 -22.45 -2.89 -0.07
N VAL A 302 -22.87 -3.29 -1.27
CA VAL A 302 -22.10 -4.20 -2.14
C VAL A 302 -20.77 -3.55 -2.53
N GLY A 303 -20.78 -2.27 -2.93
CA GLY A 303 -19.57 -1.52 -3.23
C GLY A 303 -18.62 -1.40 -2.03
N ALA A 304 -19.14 -1.05 -0.85
CA ALA A 304 -18.38 -1.00 0.40
C ALA A 304 -17.78 -2.37 0.76
N THR A 305 -18.53 -3.45 0.55
CA THR A 305 -18.03 -4.83 0.75
C THR A 305 -16.86 -5.13 -0.17
N ALA A 306 -16.99 -4.86 -1.47
CA ALA A 306 -15.92 -5.06 -2.43
C ALA A 306 -14.67 -4.24 -2.06
N LEU A 307 -14.85 -2.96 -1.69
CA LEU A 307 -13.79 -2.06 -1.29
C LEU A 307 -13.04 -2.56 -0.04
N VAL A 308 -13.75 -2.99 1.00
CA VAL A 308 -13.14 -3.46 2.26
C VAL A 308 -12.32 -4.73 2.01
N TYR A 309 -12.87 -5.72 1.30
CA TYR A 309 -12.16 -6.98 1.07
C TYR A 309 -11.01 -6.86 0.06
N LEU A 310 -11.17 -6.06 -1.02
CA LEU A 310 -10.07 -5.78 -1.95
C LEU A 310 -8.97 -4.95 -1.27
N GLY A 311 -9.35 -3.95 -0.46
CA GLY A 311 -8.41 -3.16 0.33
C GLY A 311 -7.64 -4.01 1.34
N LEU A 312 -8.29 -5.00 1.97
CA LEU A 312 -7.67 -5.97 2.85
C LEU A 312 -6.64 -6.84 2.11
N ALA A 313 -7.01 -7.39 0.96
CA ALA A 313 -6.14 -8.24 0.15
C ALA A 313 -4.90 -7.47 -0.35
N PHE A 314 -5.10 -6.25 -0.87
CA PHE A 314 -4.03 -5.39 -1.35
C PHE A 314 -3.08 -4.98 -0.23
N SER A 315 -3.64 -4.50 0.89
CA SER A 315 -2.84 -4.08 2.04
C SER A 315 -2.03 -5.23 2.62
N ARG A 316 -2.63 -6.44 2.74
CA ARG A 316 -1.94 -7.65 3.20
C ARG A 316 -0.78 -8.04 2.28
N CYS A 317 -1.00 -7.99 0.98
CA CYS A 317 0.02 -8.27 -0.03
C CYS A 317 1.24 -7.35 0.15
N HIS A 318 1.03 -6.03 0.16
CA HIS A 318 2.11 -5.05 0.29
C HIS A 318 2.80 -5.11 1.65
N TYR A 319 2.04 -5.24 2.72
CA TYR A 319 2.57 -5.42 4.08
C TYR A 319 3.51 -6.63 4.14
N THR A 320 3.04 -7.79 3.67
CA THR A 320 3.81 -9.04 3.71
C THR A 320 5.05 -8.94 2.83
N HIS A 321 4.90 -8.42 1.61
CA HIS A 321 6.00 -8.26 0.67
C HIS A 321 7.11 -7.34 1.21
N HIS A 322 6.76 -6.17 1.75
CA HIS A 322 7.75 -5.26 2.33
C HIS A 322 8.41 -5.84 3.59
N THR A 323 7.68 -6.62 4.39
CA THR A 323 8.22 -7.32 5.56
C THR A 323 9.26 -8.36 5.13
N TYR A 324 8.96 -9.19 4.15
CA TYR A 324 9.93 -10.17 3.62
C TYR A 324 11.13 -9.49 2.98
N ARG A 325 10.96 -8.36 2.30
CA ARG A 325 12.10 -7.58 1.77
C ARG A 325 13.01 -7.08 2.90
N LEU A 326 12.46 -6.57 4.00
CA LEU A 326 13.24 -6.17 5.18
C LEU A 326 14.01 -7.36 5.75
N ILE A 327 13.35 -8.51 5.89
CA ILE A 327 13.95 -9.74 6.43
C ILE A 327 15.11 -10.22 5.54
N THR A 328 14.91 -10.24 4.23
CA THR A 328 15.97 -10.60 3.28
C THR A 328 17.14 -9.64 3.33
N SER A 329 16.90 -8.33 3.44
CA SER A 329 17.95 -7.32 3.62
C SER A 329 18.76 -7.54 4.90
N ILE A 330 18.08 -7.82 6.02
CA ILE A 330 18.73 -8.11 7.30
C ILE A 330 19.55 -9.40 7.21
N ARG A 331 18.99 -10.47 6.62
CA ARG A 331 19.69 -11.74 6.41
C ARG A 331 20.96 -11.54 5.59
N GLY A 332 20.84 -10.90 4.42
CA GLY A 332 21.98 -10.64 3.53
C GLY A 332 23.06 -9.78 4.19
N GLY A 333 22.67 -8.75 4.94
CA GLY A 333 23.60 -7.91 5.70
C GLY A 333 24.33 -8.66 6.83
N LEU A 334 23.59 -9.40 7.65
CA LEU A 334 24.15 -10.15 8.78
C LEU A 334 25.09 -11.27 8.32
N VAL A 335 24.67 -12.08 7.34
CA VAL A 335 25.51 -13.17 6.80
C VAL A 335 26.80 -12.62 6.22
N ALA A 336 26.75 -11.53 5.45
CA ALA A 336 27.94 -10.91 4.89
C ALA A 336 28.87 -10.33 5.96
N LEU A 337 28.32 -9.71 7.01
CA LEU A 337 29.10 -9.17 8.13
C LEU A 337 29.80 -10.29 8.93
N ILE A 338 29.10 -11.38 9.20
CA ILE A 338 29.67 -12.56 9.87
C ILE A 338 30.76 -13.19 9.00
N PHE A 339 30.52 -13.32 7.70
CA PHE A 339 31.50 -13.86 6.75
C PHE A 339 32.80 -13.05 6.71
N ASN A 340 32.69 -11.73 6.55
CA ASN A 340 33.87 -10.85 6.59
C ASN A 340 34.60 -10.99 7.93
N LYS A 341 33.86 -11.07 9.04
CA LYS A 341 34.47 -11.21 10.36
C LYS A 341 35.21 -12.54 10.52
N VAL A 342 34.70 -13.63 9.94
CA VAL A 342 35.34 -14.95 9.96
C VAL A 342 36.62 -14.96 9.13
N MET A 343 36.62 -14.28 7.97
CA MET A 343 37.82 -14.14 7.13
C MET A 343 38.93 -13.29 7.77
N ASP A 344 38.57 -12.34 8.64
CA ASP A 344 39.53 -11.50 9.37
C ASP A 344 40.11 -12.17 10.64
N LEU A 345 39.57 -13.30 11.08
CA LEU A 345 40.05 -14.01 12.27
C LEU A 345 41.21 -14.94 11.88
N GLU A 346 42.27 -14.97 12.69
CA GLU A 346 43.35 -15.94 12.53
C GLU A 346 42.80 -17.37 12.63
N ALA A 347 43.27 -18.26 11.75
CA ALA A 347 42.82 -19.66 11.66
C ALA A 347 42.97 -20.45 12.99
N SER A 348 43.81 -19.97 13.92
CA SER A 348 43.99 -20.54 15.27
C SER A 348 42.83 -20.23 16.22
N ASN A 349 42.11 -19.13 16.02
CA ASN A 349 40.97 -18.67 16.83
C ASN A 349 39.62 -18.91 16.15
N ALA A 350 39.62 -19.14 14.83
CA ALA A 350 38.46 -19.59 14.10
C ALA A 350 38.18 -21.05 14.45
N LYS A 351 37.32 -21.28 15.46
CA LYS A 351 36.62 -22.56 15.54
C LYS A 351 35.70 -22.63 14.32
N ASP A 352 36.20 -23.15 13.20
CA ASP A 352 35.46 -23.25 11.93
C ASP A 352 34.05 -23.84 12.10
N SER A 353 33.87 -24.72 13.10
CA SER A 353 32.58 -25.30 13.49
C SER A 353 31.56 -24.33 14.11
N ALA A 354 31.95 -23.16 14.64
CA ALA A 354 31.03 -22.20 15.27
C ALA A 354 30.57 -21.09 14.30
N ALA A 355 31.36 -20.80 13.27
CA ALA A 355 31.04 -19.81 12.24
C ALA A 355 29.86 -20.25 11.35
N VAL A 356 29.82 -21.52 10.96
CA VAL A 356 28.78 -22.07 10.07
C VAL A 356 27.39 -22.07 10.72
N PRO A 357 27.21 -22.50 11.99
CA PRO A 357 25.95 -22.33 12.71
C PRO A 357 25.53 -20.86 12.85
N LEU A 358 26.48 -19.96 13.07
CA LEU A 358 26.19 -18.53 13.24
C LEU A 358 25.62 -17.91 11.94
N MET A 359 26.15 -18.28 10.77
CA MET A 359 25.67 -17.79 9.47
C MET A 359 24.36 -18.43 9.01
N SER A 360 24.03 -19.62 9.50
CA SER A 360 22.84 -20.37 9.09
C SER A 360 21.78 -20.36 10.18
N THR A 361 21.98 -21.19 11.22
CA THR A 361 21.05 -21.48 12.31
C THR A 361 20.63 -20.21 13.06
N ASP A 362 21.61 -19.40 13.49
CA ASP A 362 21.32 -18.25 14.36
C ASP A 362 20.67 -17.12 13.58
N VAL A 363 21.16 -16.83 12.37
CA VAL A 363 20.54 -15.84 11.49
C VAL A 363 19.14 -16.27 11.08
N ASP A 364 18.90 -17.54 10.78
CA ASP A 364 17.57 -18.06 10.45
C ASP A 364 16.62 -17.93 11.66
N GLY A 365 17.12 -18.14 12.88
CA GLY A 365 16.41 -17.86 14.12
C GLY A 365 15.96 -16.40 14.24
N VAL A 366 16.87 -15.45 13.96
CA VAL A 366 16.57 -14.01 13.95
C VAL A 366 15.54 -13.66 12.87
N VAL A 367 15.75 -14.16 11.65
CA VAL A 367 14.87 -13.95 10.49
C VAL A 367 13.46 -14.44 10.77
N ASN A 368 13.31 -15.62 11.37
CA ASN A 368 12.01 -16.18 11.75
C ASN A 368 11.30 -15.31 12.81
N GLY A 369 12.03 -14.79 13.79
CA GLY A 369 11.48 -13.85 14.78
C GLY A 369 11.00 -12.54 14.14
N LEU A 370 11.72 -12.04 13.12
CA LEU A 370 11.38 -10.79 12.44
C LEU A 370 10.11 -10.87 11.60
N GLN A 371 9.64 -12.06 11.22
CA GLN A 371 8.37 -12.21 10.47
C GLN A 371 7.16 -11.61 11.21
N LYS A 372 7.23 -11.53 12.54
CA LYS A 372 6.15 -10.99 13.39
C LYS A 372 6.39 -9.57 13.88
N ILE A 373 7.47 -8.91 13.46
CA ILE A 373 7.86 -7.60 14.01
C ILE A 373 6.76 -6.54 13.85
N HIS A 374 6.11 -6.49 12.68
CA HIS A 374 5.02 -5.55 12.43
C HIS A 374 3.70 -5.95 13.05
N ASP A 375 3.51 -7.24 13.36
CA ASP A 375 2.33 -7.70 14.10
C ASP A 375 2.39 -7.25 15.55
N ILE A 376 3.58 -7.18 16.17
CA ILE A 376 3.72 -6.84 17.60
C ILE A 376 3.17 -5.44 17.90
N TRP A 377 3.67 -4.41 17.21
CA TRP A 377 3.20 -3.04 17.46
C TRP A 377 1.78 -2.82 16.94
N ALA A 378 1.40 -3.47 15.85
CA ALA A 378 0.04 -3.36 15.31
C ALA A 378 -0.98 -4.00 16.26
N SER A 379 -0.65 -5.11 16.92
CA SER A 379 -1.53 -5.74 17.92
C SER A 379 -1.78 -4.83 19.13
N VAL A 380 -0.83 -3.98 19.53
CA VAL A 380 -1.06 -2.97 20.59
C VAL A 380 -2.09 -1.94 20.15
N ILE A 381 -2.00 -1.47 18.91
CA ILE A 381 -2.96 -0.51 18.33
C ILE A 381 -4.33 -1.16 18.14
N GLU A 382 -4.37 -2.39 17.60
CA GLU A 382 -5.58 -3.18 17.42
C GLU A 382 -6.26 -3.46 18.75
N LEU A 383 -5.50 -3.77 19.80
CA LEU A 383 -6.03 -3.93 21.15
C LEU A 383 -6.70 -2.64 21.64
N GLY A 384 -5.98 -1.52 21.58
CA GLY A 384 -6.50 -0.23 22.05
C GLY A 384 -7.77 0.19 21.30
N LEU A 385 -7.77 0.05 19.97
CA LEU A 385 -8.93 0.33 19.14
C LEU A 385 -10.08 -0.64 19.41
N GLY A 386 -9.79 -1.94 19.56
CA GLY A 386 -10.80 -2.95 19.85
C GLY A 386 -11.51 -2.70 21.18
N VAL A 387 -10.76 -2.42 22.25
CA VAL A 387 -11.32 -2.08 23.56
C VAL A 387 -12.17 -0.81 23.48
N TYR A 388 -11.66 0.24 22.82
CA TYR A 388 -12.40 1.48 22.64
C TYR A 388 -13.72 1.29 21.88
N LEU A 389 -13.72 0.50 20.81
CA LEU A 389 -14.92 0.24 20.01
C LEU A 389 -15.94 -0.61 20.76
N LEU A 390 -15.49 -1.61 21.54
CA LEU A 390 -16.36 -2.43 22.37
C LEU A 390 -17.02 -1.59 23.48
N GLN A 391 -16.26 -0.72 24.16
CA GLN A 391 -16.80 0.20 25.16
C GLN A 391 -17.87 1.13 24.56
N ARG A 392 -17.72 1.53 23.30
CA ARG A 392 -18.69 2.40 22.62
C ARG A 392 -19.96 1.66 22.19
N GLN A 393 -19.87 0.36 21.90
CA GLN A 393 -21.01 -0.44 21.42
C GLN A 393 -21.81 -1.09 22.55
N SER A 394 -21.18 -1.46 23.67
CA SER A 394 -21.88 -2.04 24.82
C SER A 394 -22.28 -0.95 25.81
N ILE A 395 -23.57 -0.60 25.82
CA ILE A 395 -24.21 0.20 26.87
C ILE A 395 -24.88 -0.80 27.83
N THR A 396 -24.12 -1.60 28.60
CA THR A 396 -24.58 -2.20 29.87
C THR A 396 -23.34 -2.70 30.65
N ASP A 397 -23.13 -2.22 31.87
CA ASP A 397 -21.90 -2.43 32.67
C ASP A 397 -21.61 -3.90 33.08
N ASP A 398 -22.55 -4.84 32.92
CA ASP A 398 -22.38 -6.25 33.34
C ASP A 398 -21.66 -7.15 32.31
N GLU A 399 -21.68 -6.83 31.01
CA GLU A 399 -20.96 -7.61 29.97
C GLU A 399 -19.46 -7.29 29.88
N LEU A 400 -19.04 -6.17 30.50
CA LEU A 400 -17.67 -5.65 30.40
C LEU A 400 -16.64 -6.55 31.09
N GLN A 401 -17.06 -7.26 32.15
CA GLN A 401 -16.21 -8.19 32.89
C GLN A 401 -16.05 -9.52 32.13
N GLU A 402 -17.09 -9.99 31.44
CA GLU A 402 -17.09 -11.25 30.69
C GLU A 402 -16.38 -11.11 29.33
N VAL A 403 -16.62 -10.01 28.61
CA VAL A 403 -15.95 -9.70 27.33
C VAL A 403 -14.49 -9.27 27.57
N GLY A 404 -14.20 -8.56 28.67
CA GLY A 404 -12.83 -8.30 29.11
C GLY A 404 -12.06 -9.60 29.35
N HIS A 405 -12.66 -10.56 30.06
CA HIS A 405 -12.08 -11.89 30.23
C HIS A 405 -11.92 -12.65 28.92
N ALA A 406 -12.91 -12.62 28.02
CA ALA A 406 -12.85 -13.33 26.74
C ALA A 406 -11.81 -12.73 25.78
N THR A 407 -11.66 -11.41 25.74
CA THR A 407 -10.64 -10.73 24.91
C THR A 407 -9.24 -10.94 25.49
N ILE A 408 -9.08 -10.89 26.81
CA ILE A 408 -7.83 -11.27 27.49
C ILE A 408 -7.50 -12.75 27.23
N LEU A 409 -8.49 -13.65 27.30
CA LEU A 409 -8.30 -15.07 26.97
C LEU A 409 -7.98 -15.28 25.50
N ALA A 410 -8.58 -14.54 24.57
CA ALA A 410 -8.26 -14.60 23.14
C ALA A 410 -6.86 -14.06 22.85
N LEU A 411 -6.40 -13.03 23.58
CA LEU A 411 -5.03 -12.54 23.53
C LEU A 411 -4.05 -13.54 24.10
N ILE A 412 -4.36 -14.11 25.27
CA ILE A 412 -3.57 -15.18 25.87
C ILE A 412 -3.52 -16.37 24.91
N GLN A 413 -4.63 -16.75 24.27
CA GLN A 413 -4.69 -17.86 23.33
C GLN A 413 -3.95 -17.56 22.03
N SER A 414 -4.03 -16.33 21.51
CA SER A 414 -3.32 -15.90 20.30
C SER A 414 -1.81 -15.79 20.54
N ILE A 415 -1.41 -15.24 21.68
CA ILE A 415 -0.02 -15.18 22.14
C ILE A 415 0.49 -16.60 22.44
N HIS A 416 -0.30 -17.43 23.11
CA HIS A 416 0.04 -18.82 23.41
C HIS A 416 0.16 -19.64 22.14
N ASN A 417 -0.75 -19.53 21.17
CA ASN A 417 -0.62 -20.20 19.87
C ASN A 417 0.62 -19.72 19.11
N LYS A 418 0.92 -18.41 19.12
CA LYS A 418 2.12 -17.88 18.47
C LYS A 418 3.41 -18.38 19.14
N ILE A 419 3.45 -18.43 20.48
CA ILE A 419 4.59 -18.95 21.26
C ILE A 419 4.70 -20.48 21.11
N TYR A 420 3.58 -21.20 21.13
CA TYR A 420 3.53 -22.65 20.96
C TYR A 420 4.03 -23.05 19.57
N LEU A 421 3.57 -22.37 18.51
CA LEU A 421 4.08 -22.58 17.16
C LEU A 421 5.57 -22.25 17.04
N GLN A 422 6.06 -21.23 17.76
CA GLN A 422 7.49 -20.89 17.78
C GLN A 422 8.32 -21.94 18.55
N LYS A 423 7.78 -22.53 19.62
CA LYS A 423 8.38 -23.67 20.36
C LYS A 423 8.34 -24.97 19.56
N VAL A 424 7.24 -25.26 18.86
CA VAL A 424 7.13 -26.45 18.01
C VAL A 424 8.09 -26.35 16.82
N ALA A 425 8.20 -25.17 16.20
CA ALA A 425 9.18 -24.91 15.15
C ALA A 425 10.62 -25.07 15.65
N SER A 426 10.96 -24.58 16.85
CA SER A 426 12.30 -24.76 17.42
C SER A 426 12.59 -26.19 17.88
N VAL A 427 11.59 -26.95 18.35
CA VAL A 427 11.72 -28.37 18.70
C VAL A 427 11.85 -29.25 17.46
N GLN A 428 11.09 -28.99 16.40
CA GLN A 428 11.27 -29.68 15.11
C GLN A 428 12.65 -29.38 14.52
N TYR A 429 13.11 -28.13 14.64
CA TYR A 429 14.44 -27.73 14.21
C TYR A 429 15.56 -28.45 15.00
N LEU A 430 15.41 -28.63 16.31
CA LEU A 430 16.35 -29.40 17.12
C LEU A 430 16.31 -30.89 16.78
N LYS A 431 15.14 -31.48 16.50
CA LYS A 431 15.04 -32.88 16.06
C LYS A 431 15.69 -33.16 14.70
N GLN A 432 15.73 -32.18 13.82
CA GLN A 432 16.32 -32.34 12.48
C GLN A 432 17.83 -32.14 12.45
N ASN A 433 18.41 -31.50 13.48
CA ASN A 433 19.82 -31.13 13.54
C ASN A 433 20.62 -31.82 14.67
N VAL A 434 20.02 -32.75 15.40
CA VAL A 434 20.76 -33.64 16.32
C VAL A 434 21.10 -34.92 15.56
N PRO A 435 22.39 -35.26 15.35
CA PRO A 435 22.76 -36.54 14.73
C PRO A 435 22.30 -37.68 15.64
N GLU A 436 21.63 -38.68 15.07
CA GLU A 436 21.34 -39.94 15.76
C GLU A 436 22.67 -40.56 16.22
N ILE A 437 22.95 -40.45 17.51
CA ILE A 437 23.96 -41.27 18.15
C ILE A 437 23.33 -42.67 18.26
N SER A 438 23.60 -43.52 17.28
CA SER A 438 23.33 -44.95 17.36
C SER A 438 24.20 -45.57 18.47
N PRO A 439 23.66 -46.48 19.30
CA PRO A 439 24.39 -47.10 20.40
C PRO A 439 25.59 -47.94 19.95
#